data_AF-A0A143G4F0-F1
#
_entry.id   AF-A0A143G4F0-F1
#
_cell.length_a   1.000
_cell.length_b   1.000
_cell.length_c   1.000
_cell.angle_alpha   90.00
_cell.angle_beta   90.00
_cell.angle_gamma   90.00
#
_symmetry.space_group_name_H-M   'P 1'
#
loop_
_entity.id
_entity.type
_entity.pdbx_description
1 polymer ?
#
loop_
_entity_poly.entity_id
_entity_poly.type
_entity_poly.pdbx_seq_one_letter_code
_entity_poly.pdbx_strand_id
1 'polypeptide(L)'
;MKKIFLFSLLICISSLSVAKMLTYTIVSGGGVDDRSLGLMNQQGQEIHSYCLDQCGNWFEASTEHEGETLKSQYKGQKISAELSYEINNDRIVGPGHDEKLYFIQKIKVLSKP
;
A
#
# COMPACT_ATOMS: atom_id res chain seq x y z
N MET A 1 60.50 -14.10 -12.58
CA MET A 1 59.33 -13.48 -13.25
C MET A 1 58.08 -13.78 -12.41
N LYS A 2 57.68 -12.89 -11.50
CA LYS A 2 56.48 -13.07 -10.65
C LYS A 2 55.31 -12.35 -11.31
N LYS A 3 54.38 -13.12 -11.89
CA LYS A 3 53.14 -12.61 -12.47
C LYS A 3 52.17 -12.30 -11.32
N ILE A 4 51.97 -11.02 -11.03
CA ILE A 4 50.94 -10.56 -10.10
C ILE A 4 49.63 -10.51 -10.90
N PHE A 5 48.77 -11.49 -10.68
CA PHE A 5 47.38 -11.46 -11.15
C PHE A 5 46.62 -10.48 -10.26
N LEU A 6 46.32 -9.26 -10.76
CA LEU A 6 45.32 -8.40 -10.15
C LEU A 6 43.93 -8.94 -10.52
N PHE A 7 43.25 -9.55 -9.54
CA PHE A 7 41.83 -9.85 -9.61
C PHE A 7 41.06 -8.54 -9.41
N SER A 8 40.49 -7.98 -10.48
CA SER A 8 39.54 -6.87 -10.39
C SER A 8 38.22 -7.40 -9.83
N LEU A 9 37.94 -7.04 -8.57
CA LEU A 9 36.69 -7.32 -7.87
C LEU A 9 35.57 -6.45 -8.48
N LEU A 10 34.72 -7.02 -9.32
CA LEU A 10 33.45 -6.39 -9.72
C LEU A 10 32.53 -6.35 -8.50
N ILE A 11 32.34 -5.16 -7.93
CA ILE A 11 31.33 -4.93 -6.90
C ILE A 11 29.98 -4.81 -7.61
N CYS A 12 29.22 -5.90 -7.65
CA CYS A 12 27.80 -5.87 -7.96
C CYS A 12 27.07 -5.16 -6.81
N ILE A 13 26.85 -3.85 -6.93
CA ILE A 13 25.96 -3.12 -6.03
C ILE A 13 24.53 -3.50 -6.42
N SER A 14 24.01 -4.57 -5.83
CA SER A 14 22.58 -4.85 -5.86
C SER A 14 21.86 -3.70 -5.17
N SER A 15 21.11 -2.90 -5.93
CA SER A 15 20.23 -1.88 -5.37
C SER A 15 19.11 -2.58 -4.59
N LEU A 16 19.31 -2.74 -3.28
CA LEU A 16 18.19 -3.05 -2.39
C LEU A 16 17.21 -1.88 -2.48
N SER A 17 16.12 -2.07 -3.21
CA SER A 17 14.96 -1.19 -3.16
C SER A 17 14.37 -1.33 -1.76
N VAL A 18 14.72 -0.42 -0.87
CA VAL A 18 14.08 -0.34 0.45
C VAL A 18 12.69 0.21 0.20
N ALA A 19 11.67 -0.61 0.48
CA ALA A 19 10.30 -0.18 0.39
C ALA A 19 10.09 1.07 1.26
N LYS A 20 9.59 2.13 0.64
CA LYS A 20 9.60 3.49 1.21
C LYS A 20 8.23 3.83 1.75
N MET A 21 8.19 4.16 3.05
CA MET A 21 7.03 4.80 3.66
C MET A 21 6.86 6.21 3.07
N LEU A 22 5.73 6.46 2.40
CA LEU A 22 5.36 7.76 1.84
C LEU A 22 4.16 8.34 2.58
N THR A 23 3.94 9.65 2.45
CA THR A 23 2.80 10.34 3.07
C THR A 23 1.63 10.43 2.11
N TYR A 24 0.44 10.09 2.59
CA TYR A 24 -0.82 10.19 1.85
C TYR A 24 -1.90 10.82 2.73
N THR A 25 -2.99 11.25 2.09
CA THR A 25 -4.23 11.62 2.76
C THR A 25 -5.30 10.59 2.45
N ILE A 26 -5.99 10.07 3.45
CA ILE A 26 -7.12 9.16 3.22
C ILE A 26 -8.30 9.98 2.67
N VAL A 27 -8.85 9.60 1.52
CA VAL A 27 -9.99 10.31 0.91
C VAL A 27 -11.27 9.48 0.89
N SER A 28 -11.14 8.16 0.88
CA SER A 28 -12.26 7.20 0.85
C SER A 28 -11.81 5.86 1.43
N GLY A 29 -12.77 4.98 1.69
CA GLY A 29 -12.50 3.60 2.07
C GLY A 29 -13.78 2.83 2.35
N GLY A 30 -13.71 1.51 2.17
CA GLY A 30 -14.81 0.59 2.41
C GLY A 30 -14.48 -0.77 1.83
N GLY A 31 -15.47 -1.65 1.77
CA GLY A 31 -15.34 -2.97 1.17
C GLY A 31 -16.51 -3.88 1.54
N VAL A 32 -16.80 -4.87 0.70
CA VAL A 32 -17.75 -5.95 1.01
C VAL A 32 -16.96 -7.17 1.46
N ASP A 33 -16.23 -7.78 0.51
CA ASP A 33 -15.34 -8.91 0.80
C ASP A 33 -13.96 -8.42 1.26
N ASP A 34 -13.41 -7.43 0.56
CA ASP A 34 -12.07 -6.90 0.80
C ASP A 34 -12.11 -5.40 1.09
N ARG A 35 -11.46 -5.00 2.18
CA ARG A 35 -11.32 -3.58 2.56
C ARG A 35 -10.26 -2.88 1.73
N SER A 36 -10.54 -1.65 1.33
CA SER A 36 -9.61 -0.77 0.64
C SER A 36 -9.68 0.67 1.16
N LEU A 37 -8.64 1.44 0.82
CA LEU A 37 -8.57 2.88 1.00
C LEU A 37 -8.27 3.56 -0.33
N GLY A 38 -8.97 4.67 -0.59
CA GLY A 38 -8.53 5.68 -1.56
C GLY A 38 -7.55 6.62 -0.88
N LEU A 39 -6.33 6.70 -1.41
CA LEU A 39 -5.21 7.45 -0.86
C LEU A 39 -4.76 8.52 -1.85
N MET A 40 -4.84 9.79 -1.43
CA MET A 40 -4.33 10.91 -2.22
C MET A 40 -2.83 11.09 -1.95
N ASN A 41 -2.01 11.02 -3.00
CA ASN A 41 -0.58 11.27 -2.91
C ASN A 41 -0.26 12.78 -2.93
N GLN A 42 1.01 13.14 -2.76
CA GLN A 42 1.45 14.54 -2.73
C GLN A 42 1.32 15.26 -4.08
N GLN A 43 1.17 14.51 -5.17
CA GLN A 43 0.94 15.01 -6.53
C GLN A 43 -0.55 15.20 -6.84
N GLY A 44 -1.45 14.90 -5.89
CA GLY A 44 -2.89 15.00 -6.10
C GLY A 44 -3.48 13.85 -6.92
N GLN A 45 -2.78 12.71 -7.01
CA GLN A 45 -3.30 11.50 -7.61
C GLN A 45 -3.91 10.60 -6.53
N GLU A 46 -5.13 10.14 -6.77
CA GLU A 46 -5.80 9.16 -5.92
C GLU A 46 -5.36 7.74 -6.32
N ILE A 47 -5.00 6.95 -5.32
CA ILE A 47 -4.57 5.56 -5.45
C ILE A 47 -5.54 4.70 -4.65
N HIS A 48 -6.25 3.82 -5.33
CA HIS A 48 -7.06 2.79 -4.68
C HIS A 48 -6.16 1.62 -4.25
N SER A 49 -6.15 1.32 -2.95
CA SER A 49 -5.21 0.35 -2.37
C SER A 49 -5.91 -0.60 -1.38
N TYR A 50 -5.67 -1.90 -1.54
CA TYR A 50 -6.27 -2.94 -0.70
C TYR A 50 -5.51 -3.13 0.60
N CYS A 51 -6.24 -3.42 1.67
CA CYS A 51 -5.70 -3.44 3.02
C CYS A 51 -4.91 -4.70 3.37
N LEU A 52 -5.27 -5.89 2.86
CA LEU A 52 -4.67 -7.18 3.25
C LEU A 52 -4.35 -7.27 4.76
N ASP A 53 -5.36 -7.01 5.59
CA ASP A 53 -5.29 -6.96 7.06
C ASP A 53 -4.45 -5.84 7.70
N GLN A 54 -3.78 -4.98 6.91
CA GLN A 54 -2.94 -3.89 7.45
C GLN A 54 -3.76 -2.70 7.97
N CYS A 55 -4.96 -2.50 7.44
CA CYS A 55 -5.84 -1.45 7.92
C CYS A 55 -6.49 -1.88 9.23
N GLY A 56 -6.23 -1.13 10.30
CA GLY A 56 -6.77 -1.41 11.63
C GLY A 56 -8.29 -1.26 11.72
N ASN A 57 -8.82 -1.01 12.92
CA ASN A 57 -10.25 -0.84 13.17
C ASN A 57 -10.79 0.53 12.66
N TRP A 58 -10.65 0.78 11.36
CA TRP A 58 -10.97 2.06 10.71
C TRP A 58 -12.31 2.05 10.00
N PHE A 59 -12.87 0.86 9.81
CA PHE A 59 -14.13 0.66 9.13
C PHE A 59 -15.24 0.37 10.12
N GLU A 60 -16.46 0.66 9.72
CA GLU A 60 -17.71 0.35 10.40
C GLU A 60 -18.72 -0.20 9.40
N ALA A 61 -19.71 -0.93 9.89
CA ALA A 61 -20.78 -1.45 9.03
C ALA A 61 -21.47 -0.29 8.29
N SER A 62 -21.66 -0.44 6.98
CA SER A 62 -22.37 0.56 6.20
C SER A 62 -23.87 0.50 6.51
N THR A 63 -24.50 1.67 6.66
CA THR A 63 -25.96 1.79 6.82
C THR A 63 -26.70 1.93 5.50
N GLU A 64 -25.97 2.19 4.41
CA GLU A 64 -26.55 2.50 3.09
C GLU A 64 -26.39 1.34 2.10
N HIS A 65 -25.39 0.50 2.29
CA HIS A 65 -25.01 -0.59 1.39
C HIS A 65 -24.57 -1.82 2.18
N GLU A 66 -24.49 -2.96 1.53
CA GLU A 66 -23.83 -4.13 2.11
C GLU A 66 -22.32 -3.86 2.31
N GLY A 67 -21.73 -4.47 3.35
CA GLY A 67 -20.32 -4.33 3.69
C GLY A 67 -20.02 -3.21 4.69
N GLU A 68 -18.84 -2.62 4.54
CA GLU A 68 -18.27 -1.66 5.47
C GLU A 68 -17.86 -0.36 4.78
N THR A 69 -17.89 0.72 5.55
CA THR A 69 -17.45 2.06 5.15
C THR A 69 -16.38 2.58 6.09
N LEU A 70 -15.53 3.49 5.61
CA LEU A 70 -14.54 4.16 6.43
C LEU A 70 -15.21 5.07 7.47
N LYS A 71 -14.86 4.90 8.76
CA LYS A 71 -15.30 5.82 9.83
C LYS A 71 -14.88 7.25 9.49
N SER A 72 -15.81 8.18 9.64
CA SER A 72 -15.66 9.59 9.24
C SER A 72 -14.39 10.25 9.80
N GLN A 73 -13.98 9.91 11.03
CA GLN A 73 -12.78 10.44 11.69
C GLN A 73 -11.44 10.16 10.98
N TYR A 74 -11.39 9.15 10.10
CA TYR A 74 -10.20 8.83 9.31
C TYR A 74 -10.17 9.55 7.96
N LYS A 75 -11.31 10.02 7.45
CA LYS A 75 -11.35 10.75 6.19
C LYS A 75 -10.62 12.09 6.35
N GLY A 76 -9.72 12.39 5.43
CA GLY A 76 -8.84 13.56 5.48
C GLY A 76 -7.60 13.42 6.37
N GLN A 77 -7.45 12.31 7.11
CA GLN A 77 -6.25 12.10 7.93
C GLN A 77 -5.02 11.85 7.07
N LYS A 78 -3.90 12.41 7.51
CA LYS A 78 -2.59 12.10 6.94
C LYS A 78 -2.07 10.79 7.53
N ILE A 79 -1.62 9.92 6.64
CA ILE A 79 -1.00 8.65 6.97
C ILE A 79 0.41 8.59 6.41
N SER A 80 1.20 7.69 6.96
CA SER A 80 2.41 7.20 6.32
C SER A 80 2.17 5.74 5.96
N ALA A 81 2.32 5.42 4.67
CA ALA A 81 2.05 4.08 4.13
C ALA A 81 3.15 3.62 3.19
N GLU A 82 3.36 2.32 3.15
CA GLU A 82 4.14 1.61 2.15
C GLU A 82 3.16 0.87 1.26
N LEU A 83 3.18 1.17 -0.04
CA LEU A 83 2.34 0.52 -1.04
C LEU A 83 3.21 -0.32 -1.97
N SER A 84 2.70 -1.47 -2.38
CA SER A 84 3.27 -2.26 -3.46
C SER A 84 2.28 -2.38 -4.62
N TYR A 85 2.80 -2.52 -5.84
CA TYR A 85 2.00 -2.74 -7.05
C TYR A 85 2.32 -4.12 -7.58
N GLU A 86 1.39 -5.06 -7.40
CA GLU A 86 1.62 -6.49 -7.58
C GLU A 86 0.45 -7.15 -8.30
N ILE A 87 0.68 -8.30 -8.91
CA ILE A 87 -0.39 -9.14 -9.48
C ILE A 87 -1.35 -9.59 -8.38
N ASN A 88 -2.65 -9.69 -8.65
CA ASN A 88 -3.64 -10.06 -7.64
C ASN A 88 -3.33 -11.44 -7.05
N ASN A 89 -3.02 -12.42 -7.91
CA ASN A 89 -2.81 -13.81 -7.54
C ASN A 89 -3.96 -14.35 -6.66
N ASP A 90 -5.19 -13.99 -7.05
CA ASP A 90 -6.46 -14.31 -6.40
C ASP A 90 -6.56 -13.88 -4.93
N ARG A 91 -5.80 -12.86 -4.51
CA ARG A 91 -5.86 -12.29 -3.15
C ARG A 91 -7.13 -11.48 -2.89
N ILE A 92 -7.62 -10.79 -3.91
CA ILE A 92 -8.80 -9.92 -3.86
C ILE A 92 -9.91 -10.53 -4.71
N VAL A 93 -11.11 -10.55 -4.16
CA VAL A 93 -12.31 -11.04 -4.84
C VAL A 93 -12.77 -10.03 -5.92
N GLY A 94 -12.98 -10.53 -7.14
CA GLY A 94 -13.48 -9.73 -8.27
C GLY A 94 -12.44 -9.49 -9.37
N PRO A 95 -11.32 -8.81 -9.10
CA PRO A 95 -10.21 -8.64 -10.04
C PRO A 95 -9.62 -9.95 -10.54
N GLY A 96 -9.06 -9.94 -11.76
CA GLY A 96 -8.46 -11.14 -12.36
C GLY A 96 -7.15 -11.57 -11.69
N HIS A 97 -6.77 -12.84 -11.83
CA HIS A 97 -5.53 -13.41 -11.26
C HIS A 97 -4.28 -12.58 -11.58
N ASP A 98 -4.09 -12.23 -12.85
CA ASP A 98 -2.92 -11.49 -13.34
C ASP A 98 -3.07 -9.96 -13.26
N GLU A 99 -4.20 -9.46 -12.77
CA GLU A 99 -4.46 -8.02 -12.67
C GLU A 99 -3.53 -7.38 -11.65
N LYS A 100 -2.90 -6.26 -11.99
CA LYS A 100 -2.01 -5.56 -11.05
C LYS A 100 -2.79 -4.56 -10.22
N LEU A 101 -2.66 -4.68 -8.90
CA LEU A 101 -3.37 -3.88 -7.91
C LEU A 101 -2.38 -3.26 -6.92
N TYR A 102 -2.80 -2.18 -6.27
CA TYR A 102 -2.04 -1.63 -5.15
C TYR A 102 -2.44 -2.30 -3.84
N PHE A 103 -1.43 -2.70 -3.07
CA PHE A 103 -1.59 -3.30 -1.75
C PHE A 103 -0.88 -2.46 -0.69
N ILE A 104 -1.56 -2.24 0.44
CA ILE A 104 -0.97 -1.63 1.61
C ILE A 104 -0.11 -2.68 2.30
N GLN A 105 1.21 -2.44 2.35
CA GLN A 105 2.16 -3.32 3.04
C GLN A 105 2.35 -2.90 4.49
N LYS A 106 2.33 -1.59 4.75
CA LYS A 106 2.37 -1.00 6.10
C LYS A 106 1.63 0.31 6.10
N ILE A 107 1.02 0.65 7.24
CA ILE A 107 0.29 1.91 7.38
C ILE A 107 0.29 2.40 8.83
N LYS A 108 0.41 3.72 9.01
CA LYS A 108 0.22 4.41 10.30
C LYS A 108 -0.44 5.76 10.09
N VAL A 109 -1.33 6.14 11.01
CA VAL A 109 -1.85 7.52 11.07
C VAL A 109 -0.78 8.43 11.67
N LEU A 110 -0.56 9.61 11.08
CA LEU A 110 0.47 10.56 11.53
C LEU A 110 -0.01 11.50 12.63
N SER A 111 -1.31 11.69 12.74
CA SER A 111 -1.97 12.47 13.77
C SER A 111 -3.09 11.62 14.36
N LYS A 112 -3.14 11.50 15.69
CA LYS A 112 -4.23 10.77 16.36
C LYS A 112 -5.54 11.50 16.04
N PRO A 113 -6.59 10.81 15.54
CA PRO A 113 -7.90 11.41 15.35
C PRO A 113 -8.47 11.91 16.67
#